data_AF-A0A919RBK2-F1
#
_entry.id   AF-A0A919RBK2-F1
#
_cell.length_a   1.000
_cell.length_b   1.000
_cell.length_c   1.000
_cell.angle_alpha   90.00
_cell.angle_beta   90.00
_cell.angle_gamma   90.00
#
_symmetry.space_group_name_H-M   'P 1'
#
loop_
_entity.id
_entity.type
_entity.pdbx_description
1 polymer ?
#
loop_
_entity_poly.entity_id
_entity_poly.type
_entity_poly.pdbx_seq_one_letter_code
_entity_poly.pdbx_strand_id
1 'polypeptide(L)'
;MAITFHNSTTAVSNTGPSITVPVPAGTVDGDFLVLSYVNNQSASNPALAGWNLAVTVSDGTIDLLSRLYWRRATGEPATYTITKGSTYGVESIAAISRYKGVAVTGDPIRTTGNAIIRRGGPYVGPALTGVTPTDLAIHSCGTALSSWAGRDYTLAGSGGAWAERVNIVSTDGTATPAVIVLDQLGAATGPTVTSSGVSTYDAAGRIAAVALMAEPAVAARRFQGWGVPVY
;
A
#
# COMPACT_ATOMS: atom_id res chain seq x y z
N MET A 1 -16.71 1.67 13.56
CA MET A 1 -17.15 0.75 12.48
C MET A 1 -15.96 -0.10 12.07
N ALA A 2 -16.15 -1.35 11.65
CA ALA A 2 -15.04 -2.19 11.17
C ALA A 2 -14.54 -1.69 9.81
N ILE A 3 -13.22 -1.65 9.62
CA ILE A 3 -12.63 -1.31 8.33
C ILE A 3 -12.82 -2.49 7.39
N THR A 4 -13.25 -2.22 6.15
CA THR A 4 -13.51 -3.25 5.14
C THR A 4 -12.81 -2.92 3.83
N PHE A 5 -12.08 -3.88 3.27
CA PHE A 5 -11.55 -3.83 1.90
C PHE A 5 -12.67 -4.09 0.89
N HIS A 6 -12.70 -3.31 -0.20
CA HIS A 6 -13.66 -3.51 -1.28
C HIS A 6 -13.02 -4.13 -2.53
N ASN A 7 -12.06 -3.42 -3.11
CA ASN A 7 -11.37 -3.83 -4.33
C ASN A 7 -10.10 -2.99 -4.51
N SER A 8 -9.30 -3.39 -5.49
CA SER A 8 -8.10 -2.68 -5.90
C SER A 8 -7.98 -2.60 -7.41
N THR A 9 -7.26 -1.60 -7.88
CA THR A 9 -6.80 -1.45 -9.26
C THR A 9 -5.30 -1.30 -9.27
N THR A 10 -4.69 -1.65 -10.39
CA THR A 10 -3.25 -1.77 -10.50
C THR A 10 -2.76 -1.29 -11.84
N ALA A 11 -1.51 -0.87 -11.90
CA ALA A 11 -0.84 -0.53 -13.14
C ALA A 11 0.64 -0.92 -13.07
N VAL A 12 1.19 -1.22 -14.24
CA VAL A 12 2.61 -1.44 -14.47
C VAL A 12 3.04 -0.46 -15.56
N SER A 13 4.20 0.14 -15.41
CA SER A 13 4.81 0.97 -16.43
C SER A 13 6.30 0.67 -16.50
N ASN A 14 6.76 0.25 -17.66
CA ASN A 14 8.17 -0.07 -17.92
C ASN A 14 8.89 1.00 -18.75
N THR A 15 8.19 2.09 -19.09
CA THR A 15 8.74 3.16 -19.92
C THR A 15 8.20 4.52 -19.50
N GLY A 16 8.87 5.58 -19.97
CA GLY A 16 8.39 6.95 -19.85
C GLY A 16 8.42 7.53 -18.43
N PRO A 17 8.09 8.83 -18.29
CA PRO A 17 8.28 9.58 -17.04
C PRO A 17 7.14 9.37 -16.03
N SER A 18 6.09 8.65 -16.38
CA SER A 18 4.87 8.54 -15.58
C SER A 18 4.26 7.14 -15.61
N ILE A 19 3.40 6.86 -14.63
CA ILE A 19 2.51 5.72 -14.58
C ILE A 19 1.09 6.22 -14.32
N THR A 20 0.11 5.64 -14.99
CA THR A 20 -1.31 5.97 -14.82
C THR A 20 -2.04 4.78 -14.22
N VAL A 21 -2.71 5.01 -13.09
CA VAL A 21 -3.40 4.00 -12.30
C VAL A 21 -4.90 4.29 -12.32
N PRO A 22 -5.76 3.35 -12.77
CA PRO A 22 -7.21 3.53 -12.69
C PRO A 22 -7.67 3.68 -11.24
N VAL A 23 -8.72 4.45 -10.99
CA VAL A 23 -9.41 4.45 -9.70
C VAL A 23 -10.22 3.16 -9.56
N PRO A 24 -10.25 2.51 -8.37
CA PRO A 24 -11.05 1.30 -8.17
C PRO A 24 -12.52 1.52 -8.53
N ALA A 25 -13.09 0.57 -9.29
CA ALA A 25 -14.48 0.67 -9.75
C ALA A 25 -15.45 0.78 -8.57
N GLY A 26 -16.44 1.68 -8.69
CA GLY A 26 -17.44 1.95 -7.65
C GLY A 26 -16.93 2.77 -6.46
N THR A 27 -15.78 3.43 -6.60
CA THR A 27 -15.32 4.41 -5.60
C THR A 27 -16.31 5.58 -5.53
N VAL A 28 -16.69 5.94 -4.31
CA VAL A 28 -17.60 7.04 -4.01
C VAL A 28 -16.98 7.95 -2.96
N ASP A 29 -17.49 9.19 -2.88
CA ASP A 29 -17.02 10.16 -1.89
C ASP A 29 -17.03 9.59 -0.46
N GLY A 30 -15.96 9.89 0.27
CA GLY A 30 -15.73 9.41 1.63
C GLY A 30 -15.04 8.04 1.73
N ASP A 31 -14.88 7.29 0.63
CA ASP A 31 -14.00 6.10 0.60
C ASP A 31 -12.58 6.47 1.02
N PHE A 32 -11.90 5.53 1.67
CA PHE A 32 -10.48 5.68 1.99
C PHE A 32 -9.64 4.91 0.98
N LEU A 33 -8.74 5.61 0.29
CA LEU A 33 -7.88 5.03 -0.71
C LEU A 33 -6.45 4.97 -0.20
N VAL A 34 -5.80 3.81 -0.38
CA VAL A 34 -4.37 3.62 -0.11
C VAL A 34 -3.69 3.26 -1.41
N LEU A 35 -2.68 4.04 -1.79
CA LEU A 35 -1.86 3.78 -2.96
C LEU A 35 -0.51 3.22 -2.54
N SER A 36 -0.24 2.00 -2.99
CA SER A 36 1.08 1.38 -2.95
C SER A 36 1.82 1.71 -4.25
N TYR A 37 3.05 2.17 -4.13
CA TYR A 37 3.90 2.51 -5.26
C TYR A 37 5.28 1.92 -5.09
N VAL A 38 5.77 1.25 -6.12
CA VAL A 38 7.11 0.68 -6.20
C VAL A 38 7.76 1.23 -7.46
N ASN A 39 9.01 1.68 -7.34
CA ASN A 39 9.81 2.11 -8.47
C ASN A 39 11.22 1.55 -8.38
N ASN A 40 11.72 1.11 -9.52
CA ASN A 40 13.06 0.57 -9.69
C ASN A 40 14.13 1.68 -9.74
N GLN A 41 13.99 2.69 -8.87
CA GLN A 41 14.98 3.74 -8.67
C GLN A 41 14.87 4.31 -7.25
N SER A 42 15.95 4.20 -6.50
CA SER A 42 15.98 4.54 -5.07
C SER A 42 15.96 6.04 -4.78
N ALA A 43 16.58 6.82 -5.67
CA ALA A 43 16.66 8.27 -5.60
C ALA A 43 15.50 8.99 -6.30
N SER A 44 14.49 8.24 -6.77
CA SER A 44 13.33 8.84 -7.43
C SER A 44 12.55 9.71 -6.45
N ASN A 45 11.98 10.81 -6.96
CA ASN A 45 11.03 11.62 -6.19
C ASN A 45 9.64 11.69 -6.86
N PRO A 46 8.85 10.60 -6.76
CA PRO A 46 7.53 10.57 -7.37
C PRO A 46 6.59 11.66 -6.85
N ALA A 47 5.92 12.33 -7.78
CA ALA A 47 4.91 13.34 -7.49
C ALA A 47 3.52 12.80 -7.82
N LEU A 48 2.59 12.95 -6.87
CA LEU A 48 1.19 12.57 -6.99
C LEU A 48 0.32 13.63 -6.30
N ALA A 49 -0.36 14.46 -7.09
CA ALA A 49 -1.12 15.59 -6.59
C ALA A 49 -2.39 15.14 -5.83
N GLY A 50 -2.69 15.82 -4.72
CA GLY A 50 -3.91 15.57 -3.94
C GLY A 50 -3.90 14.28 -3.13
N TRP A 51 -2.73 13.67 -2.92
CA TRP A 51 -2.53 12.52 -2.03
C TRP A 51 -1.56 12.88 -0.91
N ASN A 52 -1.79 12.33 0.28
CA ASN A 52 -0.88 12.45 1.40
C ASN A 52 0.13 11.30 1.36
N LEU A 53 1.41 11.59 1.51
CA LEU A 53 2.45 10.56 1.65
C LEU A 53 2.47 10.06 3.10
N ALA A 54 2.27 8.76 3.31
CA ALA A 54 2.37 8.15 4.64
C ALA A 54 3.82 7.76 4.97
N VAL A 55 4.46 7.05 4.05
CA VAL A 55 5.81 6.50 4.29
C VAL A 55 6.54 6.31 2.96
N THR A 56 7.84 6.59 2.99
CA THR A 56 8.80 6.25 1.92
C THR A 56 9.84 5.30 2.48
N VAL A 57 10.18 4.27 1.71
CA VAL A 57 11.18 3.26 2.06
C VAL A 57 12.17 3.15 0.92
N SER A 58 13.35 3.72 1.15
CA SER A 58 14.50 3.70 0.23
C SER A 58 15.78 3.79 1.08
N ASP A 59 16.87 3.18 0.63
CA ASP A 59 18.20 3.35 1.22
C ASP A 59 19.14 4.18 0.34
N GLY A 60 18.66 4.66 -0.82
CA GLY A 60 19.46 5.41 -1.79
C GLY A 60 20.63 4.64 -2.41
N THR A 61 20.74 3.32 -2.18
CA THR A 61 21.89 2.51 -2.61
C THR A 61 21.52 1.37 -3.56
N ILE A 62 20.35 0.75 -3.39
CA ILE A 62 19.84 -0.27 -4.31
C ILE A 62 18.60 0.31 -4.97
N ASP A 63 18.53 0.22 -6.30
CA ASP A 63 17.50 0.78 -7.21
C ASP A 63 16.07 0.28 -6.90
N LEU A 64 15.55 0.62 -5.73
CA LEU A 64 14.24 0.22 -5.27
C LEU A 64 13.74 1.22 -4.23
N LEU A 65 12.59 1.81 -4.55
CA LEU A 65 11.82 2.71 -3.70
C LEU A 65 10.42 2.15 -3.55
N SER A 66 9.92 2.08 -2.32
CA SER A 66 8.51 1.78 -2.01
C SER A 66 7.88 2.95 -1.26
N ARG A 67 6.64 3.29 -1.61
CA ARG A 67 5.88 4.35 -0.97
C ARG A 67 4.43 3.91 -0.73
N LEU A 68 3.88 4.37 0.39
CA LEU A 68 2.44 4.35 0.64
C LEU A 68 1.92 5.78 0.69
N TYR A 69 0.87 6.02 -0.09
CA TYR A 69 0.09 7.24 -0.06
C TYR A 69 -1.33 6.94 0.40
N TRP A 70 -2.04 7.96 0.87
CA TRP A 70 -3.45 7.86 1.17
C TRP A 70 -4.22 9.11 0.76
N ARG A 71 -5.51 8.94 0.51
CA ARG A 71 -6.47 10.03 0.38
C ARG A 71 -7.86 9.57 0.77
N ARG A 72 -8.74 10.53 1.04
CA ARG A 72 -10.17 10.29 1.08
C ARG A 72 -10.74 10.66 -0.28
N ALA A 73 -11.57 9.78 -0.83
CA ALA A 73 -12.19 10.00 -2.13
C ALA A 73 -13.14 11.21 -2.08
N THR A 74 -13.01 12.11 -3.04
CA THR A 74 -13.82 13.33 -3.20
C THR A 74 -13.82 13.75 -4.68
N GLY A 75 -14.80 13.26 -5.45
CA GLY A 75 -14.90 13.53 -6.89
C GLY A 75 -13.74 12.94 -7.68
N GLU A 76 -13.46 11.64 -7.49
CA GLU A 76 -12.30 10.99 -8.09
C GLU A 76 -12.34 11.03 -9.63
N PRO A 77 -11.21 11.31 -10.31
CA PRO A 77 -11.11 11.15 -11.76
C PRO A 77 -11.12 9.66 -12.15
N ALA A 78 -11.13 9.36 -13.44
CA ALA A 78 -11.01 7.98 -13.92
C ALA A 78 -9.66 7.34 -13.55
N THR A 79 -8.59 8.14 -13.51
CA THR A 79 -7.22 7.68 -13.27
C THR A 79 -6.39 8.71 -12.50
N TYR A 80 -5.41 8.24 -11.75
CA TYR A 80 -4.34 9.04 -11.19
C TYR A 80 -3.04 8.85 -11.97
N THR A 81 -2.33 9.93 -12.23
CA THR A 81 -1.00 9.89 -12.86
C THR A 81 0.06 10.23 -11.83
N ILE A 82 1.03 9.33 -11.68
CA ILE A 82 2.22 9.53 -10.86
C ILE A 82 3.37 9.87 -11.80
N THR A 83 3.99 11.04 -11.60
CA THR A 83 5.24 11.38 -12.28
C THR A 83 6.39 10.78 -11.48
N LYS A 84 7.24 9.96 -12.10
CA LYS A 84 8.28 9.15 -11.42
C LYS A 84 9.39 10.01 -10.79
N GLY A 85 9.64 11.19 -11.35
CA GLY A 85 10.66 12.12 -10.84
C GLY A 85 12.09 11.62 -11.02
N SER A 86 12.33 10.81 -12.06
CA SER A 86 13.64 10.30 -12.47
C SER A 86 13.64 10.03 -13.99
N THR A 87 14.80 10.20 -14.63
CA THR A 87 15.04 9.78 -16.04
C THR A 87 15.60 8.35 -16.15
N TYR A 88 16.00 7.76 -15.01
CA TYR A 88 16.52 6.39 -14.87
C TYR A 88 15.60 5.55 -13.97
N GLY A 89 15.57 4.23 -14.19
CA GLY A 89 14.66 3.32 -13.47
C GLY A 89 13.21 3.67 -13.73
N VAL A 90 12.82 3.56 -15.00
CA VAL A 90 11.48 3.90 -15.49
C VAL A 90 10.46 2.80 -15.17
N GLU A 91 10.87 1.70 -14.57
CA GLU A 91 9.99 0.60 -14.22
C GLU A 91 9.32 0.84 -12.87
N SER A 92 8.00 0.75 -12.86
CA SER A 92 7.20 1.02 -11.67
C SER A 92 5.92 0.21 -11.67
N ILE A 93 5.46 -0.09 -10.46
CA ILE A 93 4.18 -0.72 -10.22
C ILE A 93 3.43 0.12 -9.19
N ALA A 94 2.14 0.29 -9.42
CA ALA A 94 1.28 0.96 -8.47
C ALA A 94 -0.03 0.20 -8.30
N ALA A 95 -0.60 0.31 -7.11
CA ALA A 95 -1.89 -0.25 -6.78
C ALA A 95 -2.68 0.68 -5.88
N ILE A 96 -3.95 0.94 -6.22
CA ILE A 96 -4.89 1.67 -5.36
C ILE A 96 -5.83 0.65 -4.74
N SER A 97 -5.86 0.58 -3.42
CA SER A 97 -6.78 -0.25 -2.65
C SER A 97 -7.84 0.63 -1.99
N ARG A 98 -9.10 0.21 -2.07
CA ARG A 98 -10.25 0.94 -1.53
C ARG A 98 -10.77 0.32 -0.24
N TYR A 99 -10.96 1.15 0.78
CA TYR A 99 -11.46 0.77 2.09
C TYR A 99 -12.64 1.65 2.52
N LYS A 100 -13.53 1.07 3.33
CA LYS A 100 -14.57 1.78 4.09
C LYS A 100 -14.31 1.65 5.59
N GLY A 101 -14.91 2.54 6.38
CA GLY A 101 -14.87 2.47 7.84
C GLY A 101 -13.63 3.08 8.50
N VAL A 102 -12.84 3.87 7.77
CA VAL A 102 -11.64 4.56 8.28
C VAL A 102 -11.99 5.95 8.81
N ALA A 103 -11.41 6.31 9.96
CA ALA A 103 -11.63 7.55 10.71
C ALA A 103 -11.69 8.82 9.83
N VAL A 104 -12.82 9.53 9.84
CA VAL A 104 -13.08 10.75 9.03
C VAL A 104 -12.57 12.03 9.67
N THR A 105 -12.30 12.01 10.97
CA THR A 105 -11.76 13.13 11.73
C THR A 105 -10.40 12.79 12.30
N GLY A 106 -9.49 13.77 12.30
CA GLY A 106 -8.12 13.58 12.77
C GLY A 106 -7.23 12.89 11.75
N ASP A 107 -6.10 12.35 12.22
CA ASP A 107 -5.19 11.56 11.37
C ASP A 107 -5.77 10.14 11.19
N PRO A 108 -6.08 9.71 9.96
CA PRO A 108 -6.58 8.36 9.70
C PRO A 108 -5.50 7.28 9.83
N ILE A 109 -4.22 7.66 9.93
CA ILE A 109 -3.09 6.75 10.11
C ILE A 109 -2.61 6.82 11.55
N ARG A 110 -2.64 5.69 12.25
CA ARG A 110 -2.16 5.61 13.63
C ARG A 110 -0.64 5.61 13.72
N THR A 111 -0.03 4.81 12.85
CA THR A 111 1.41 4.57 12.88
C THR A 111 1.87 4.10 11.50
N THR A 112 3.16 4.30 11.23
CA THR A 112 3.83 3.81 10.03
C THR A 112 5.04 2.97 10.43
N GLY A 113 5.43 2.08 9.52
CA GLY A 113 6.62 1.23 9.68
C GLY A 113 7.33 1.07 8.36
N ASN A 114 8.63 0.78 8.43
CA ASN A 114 9.41 0.43 7.25
C ASN A 114 10.41 -0.69 7.53
N ALA A 115 10.71 -1.50 6.51
CA ALA A 115 11.80 -2.47 6.53
C ALA A 115 12.56 -2.46 5.20
N ILE A 116 13.89 -2.53 5.29
CA ILE A 116 14.81 -2.56 4.16
C ILE A 116 15.53 -3.91 4.16
N ILE A 117 15.29 -4.71 3.13
CA ILE A 117 15.94 -5.99 2.93
C ILE A 117 16.79 -5.87 1.67
N ARG A 118 18.11 -6.01 1.82
CA ARG A 118 19.03 -5.71 0.72
C ARG A 118 19.04 -6.81 -0.34
N ARG A 119 18.99 -8.09 0.05
CA ARG A 119 19.03 -9.26 -0.84
C ARG A 119 18.46 -10.50 -0.15
N GLY A 120 17.86 -11.40 -0.92
CA GLY A 120 17.39 -12.72 -0.48
C GLY A 120 16.20 -12.66 0.47
N GLY A 121 15.04 -13.17 0.03
CA GLY A 121 13.90 -13.42 0.93
C GLY A 121 14.22 -14.49 1.99
N PRO A 122 13.43 -14.64 3.06
CA PRO A 122 12.10 -14.04 3.28
C PRO A 122 12.13 -12.57 3.72
N TYR A 123 11.15 -11.79 3.26
CA TYR A 123 10.98 -10.39 3.63
C TYR A 123 10.00 -10.28 4.80
N VAL A 124 10.51 -9.92 5.97
CA VAL A 124 9.70 -9.71 7.17
C VAL A 124 9.34 -8.23 7.28
N GLY A 125 8.04 -7.94 7.32
CA GLY A 125 7.55 -6.58 7.51
C GLY A 125 7.88 -6.02 8.91
N PRO A 126 7.90 -4.69 9.05
CA PRO A 126 8.13 -4.05 10.35
C PRO A 126 6.99 -4.37 11.34
N ALA A 127 7.28 -4.36 12.63
CA ALA A 127 6.22 -4.29 13.63
C ALA A 127 5.63 -2.87 13.68
N LEU A 128 4.33 -2.77 13.92
CA LEU A 128 3.61 -1.51 14.11
C LEU A 128 3.27 -1.34 15.59
N THR A 129 3.70 -0.24 16.19
CA THR A 129 3.47 0.05 17.61
C THR A 129 2.17 0.83 17.82
N GLY A 130 1.46 0.55 18.92
CA GLY A 130 0.24 1.27 19.28
C GLY A 130 -1.01 0.84 18.51
N VAL A 131 -0.94 -0.22 17.71
CA VAL A 131 -2.09 -0.80 17.00
C VAL A 131 -3.13 -1.30 18.01
N THR A 132 -4.39 -1.00 17.74
CA THR A 132 -5.55 -1.49 18.48
C THR A 132 -6.25 -2.61 17.71
N PRO A 133 -7.06 -3.45 18.36
CA PRO A 133 -7.77 -4.55 17.68
C PRO A 133 -8.70 -4.12 16.53
N THR A 134 -9.07 -2.84 16.45
CA THR A 134 -9.94 -2.29 15.40
C THR A 134 -9.20 -1.67 14.24
N ASP A 135 -7.89 -1.43 14.37
CA ASP A 135 -7.12 -0.83 13.27
C ASP A 135 -6.81 -1.87 12.20
N LEU A 136 -6.69 -1.43 10.94
CA LEU A 136 -6.27 -2.30 9.84
C LEU A 136 -4.80 -2.04 9.53
N ALA A 137 -3.94 -3.03 9.78
CA ALA A 137 -2.55 -2.98 9.33
C ALA A 137 -2.51 -3.27 7.83
N ILE A 138 -1.80 -2.42 7.08
CA ILE A 138 -1.55 -2.59 5.64
C ILE A 138 -0.06 -2.61 5.44
N HIS A 139 0.44 -3.65 4.77
CA HIS A 139 1.82 -3.80 4.38
C HIS A 139 1.92 -3.87 2.86
N SER A 140 2.71 -2.97 2.29
CA SER A 140 3.15 -3.04 0.90
C SER A 140 4.60 -3.49 0.86
N CYS A 141 4.84 -4.69 0.36
CA CYS A 141 6.18 -5.17 0.04
C CYS A 141 6.43 -4.92 -1.45
N GLY A 142 7.36 -4.01 -1.73
CA GLY A 142 7.93 -3.81 -3.05
C GLY A 142 9.25 -4.53 -3.17
N THR A 143 9.48 -5.19 -4.31
CA THR A 143 10.75 -5.86 -4.60
C THR A 143 11.22 -5.49 -6.00
N ALA A 144 12.52 -5.59 -6.24
CA ALA A 144 13.13 -5.52 -7.57
C ALA A 144 14.47 -6.26 -7.54
N LEU A 145 14.94 -6.69 -8.71
CA LEU A 145 16.27 -7.28 -8.83
C LEU A 145 17.35 -6.22 -8.67
N SER A 146 18.33 -6.49 -7.82
CA SER A 146 19.47 -5.61 -7.58
C SER A 146 20.48 -5.57 -8.74
N SER A 147 20.34 -6.48 -9.72
CA SER A 147 21.07 -6.47 -10.98
C SER A 147 20.08 -6.51 -12.15
N TRP A 148 20.25 -5.61 -13.12
CA TRP A 148 19.51 -5.50 -14.39
C TRP A 148 19.54 -6.76 -15.28
N ALA A 149 20.22 -7.81 -14.83
CA ALA A 149 20.33 -9.10 -15.48
C ALA A 149 19.73 -10.16 -14.55
N GLY A 150 18.46 -10.50 -14.74
CA GLY A 150 17.87 -11.60 -14.00
C GLY A 150 16.48 -11.98 -14.49
N ARG A 151 16.06 -13.17 -14.09
CA ARG A 151 14.80 -13.82 -14.50
C ARG A 151 13.71 -13.57 -13.47
N ASP A 152 12.51 -13.98 -13.83
CA ASP A 152 11.31 -13.91 -12.99
C ASP A 152 11.53 -14.50 -11.58
N TYR A 153 11.00 -13.80 -10.59
CA TYR A 153 10.72 -14.35 -9.27
C TYR A 153 9.23 -14.16 -8.99
N THR A 154 8.69 -15.00 -8.11
CA THR A 154 7.32 -14.87 -7.62
C THR A 154 7.34 -14.36 -6.20
N LEU A 155 6.30 -13.61 -5.83
CA LEU A 155 6.02 -13.25 -4.46
C LEU A 155 4.83 -14.06 -3.95
N ALA A 156 4.95 -14.58 -2.73
CA ALA A 156 3.84 -15.16 -2.01
C ALA A 156 3.69 -14.47 -0.65
N GLY A 157 2.47 -14.07 -0.32
CA GLY A 157 2.12 -13.52 0.98
C GLY A 157 2.35 -14.51 2.11
N SER A 158 2.19 -14.04 3.34
CA SER A 158 2.37 -14.85 4.56
C SER A 158 1.34 -15.97 4.73
N GLY A 159 0.22 -15.91 4.00
CA GLY A 159 -0.93 -16.76 4.25
C GLY A 159 -1.53 -16.54 5.65
N GLY A 160 -2.36 -17.48 6.09
CA GLY A 160 -2.98 -17.45 7.41
C GLY A 160 -3.96 -16.28 7.57
N ALA A 161 -3.73 -15.44 8.57
CA ALA A 161 -4.62 -14.32 8.92
C ALA A 161 -4.42 -13.06 8.05
N TRP A 162 -3.35 -12.99 7.26
CA TRP A 162 -3.12 -11.90 6.32
C TRP A 162 -3.88 -12.16 5.02
N ALA A 163 -4.66 -11.18 4.59
CA ALA A 163 -5.33 -11.23 3.30
C ALA A 163 -4.45 -10.57 2.23
N GLU A 164 -4.23 -11.29 1.13
CA GLU A 164 -3.57 -10.76 -0.06
C GLU A 164 -4.57 -9.96 -0.90
N ARG A 165 -4.31 -8.67 -1.09
CA ARG A 165 -5.17 -7.75 -1.85
C ARG A 165 -4.64 -7.49 -3.25
N VAL A 166 -3.32 -7.45 -3.37
CA VAL A 166 -2.61 -7.20 -4.63
C VAL A 166 -1.37 -8.08 -4.64
N ASN A 167 -1.08 -8.71 -5.78
CA ASN A 167 0.18 -9.40 -6.04
C ASN A 167 0.48 -9.31 -7.53
N ILE A 168 1.46 -8.48 -7.88
CA ILE A 168 1.83 -8.19 -9.27
C ILE A 168 3.33 -8.16 -9.38
N VAL A 169 3.83 -8.82 -10.42
CA VAL A 169 5.22 -8.82 -10.84
C VAL A 169 5.27 -8.26 -12.26
N SER A 170 6.17 -7.32 -12.52
CA SER A 170 6.46 -6.90 -13.89
C SER A 170 7.15 -8.05 -14.61
N THR A 171 6.65 -8.41 -15.80
CA THR A 171 7.22 -9.47 -16.64
C THR A 171 8.24 -8.91 -17.65
N ASP A 172 8.79 -7.72 -17.40
CA ASP A 172 9.78 -7.14 -18.30
C ASP A 172 11.15 -7.80 -18.10
N GLY A 173 11.83 -8.07 -19.21
CA GLY A 173 13.09 -8.81 -19.22
C GLY A 173 14.29 -8.01 -18.70
N THR A 174 14.15 -6.69 -18.52
CA THR A 174 15.23 -5.79 -18.10
C THR A 174 15.11 -5.32 -16.65
N ALA A 175 13.91 -5.41 -16.05
CA ALA A 175 13.65 -5.11 -14.65
C ALA A 175 12.34 -5.71 -14.20
N THR A 176 12.33 -6.30 -13.00
CA THR A 176 11.16 -6.99 -12.44
C THR A 176 10.76 -6.36 -11.11
N PRO A 177 10.34 -5.07 -11.09
CA PRO A 177 9.65 -4.58 -9.90
C PRO A 177 8.44 -5.47 -9.65
N ALA A 178 8.15 -5.75 -8.39
CA ALA A 178 6.95 -6.43 -7.96
C ALA A 178 6.37 -5.72 -6.73
N VAL A 179 5.07 -5.89 -6.53
CA VAL A 179 4.38 -5.41 -5.35
C VAL A 179 3.41 -6.47 -4.85
N ILE A 180 3.42 -6.68 -3.54
CA ILE A 180 2.36 -7.40 -2.83
C ILE A 180 1.81 -6.51 -1.73
N VAL A 181 0.49 -6.39 -1.67
CA VAL A 181 -0.24 -5.62 -0.64
C VAL A 181 -1.04 -6.60 0.20
N LEU A 182 -0.74 -6.60 1.50
CA LEU A 182 -1.35 -7.45 2.50
C LEU A 182 -2.06 -6.59 3.54
N ASP A 183 -3.20 -7.06 4.04
CA ASP A 183 -3.84 -6.46 5.20
C ASP A 183 -4.25 -7.47 6.28
N GLN A 184 -4.30 -7.00 7.53
CA GLN A 184 -4.79 -7.77 8.66
C GLN A 184 -5.32 -6.83 9.76
N LEU A 185 -6.50 -7.17 10.31
CA LEU A 185 -7.10 -6.42 11.41
C LEU A 185 -6.35 -6.67 12.72
N GLY A 186 -6.03 -5.60 13.45
CA GLY A 186 -5.40 -5.64 14.77
C GLY A 186 -3.96 -6.17 14.78
N ALA A 187 -3.32 -6.35 13.63
CA ALA A 187 -1.98 -6.90 13.56
C ALA A 187 -0.91 -5.85 13.93
N ALA A 188 -0.15 -6.15 14.98
CA ALA A 188 1.03 -5.36 15.36
C ALA A 188 2.34 -5.96 14.81
N THR A 189 2.34 -7.22 14.38
CA THR A 189 3.49 -7.86 13.75
C THR A 189 3.44 -7.66 12.24
N GLY A 190 4.59 -7.69 11.57
CA GLY A 190 4.64 -7.64 10.11
C GLY A 190 4.43 -9.02 9.48
N PRO A 191 3.88 -9.09 8.25
CA PRO A 191 3.80 -10.33 7.49
C PRO A 191 5.19 -10.78 7.04
N THR A 192 5.33 -12.08 6.80
CA THR A 192 6.48 -12.63 6.09
C THR A 192 6.09 -12.87 4.63
N VAL A 193 6.73 -12.16 3.71
CA VAL A 193 6.59 -12.38 2.26
C VAL A 193 7.75 -13.27 1.80
N THR A 194 7.45 -14.30 1.04
CA THR A 194 8.47 -15.19 0.48
C THR A 194 8.66 -14.89 -0.99
N SER A 195 9.90 -14.96 -1.47
CA SER A 195 10.22 -14.95 -2.89
C SER A 195 10.74 -16.31 -3.31
N SER A 196 10.26 -16.80 -4.46
CA SER A 196 10.72 -18.06 -5.06
C SER A 196 11.08 -17.88 -6.54
N GLY A 197 12.03 -18.67 -7.05
CA GLY A 197 12.55 -18.53 -8.42
C GLY A 197 14.08 -18.47 -8.48
N VAL A 198 14.62 -18.32 -9.70
CA VAL A 198 16.07 -18.43 -9.97
C VAL A 198 16.83 -17.19 -9.50
N SER A 199 16.19 -16.02 -9.49
CA SER A 199 16.83 -14.73 -9.18
C SER A 199 16.46 -14.16 -7.79
N THR A 200 15.89 -14.97 -6.90
CA THR A 200 15.43 -14.52 -5.57
C THR A 200 16.54 -14.06 -4.64
N TYR A 201 17.74 -14.64 -4.76
CA TYR A 201 18.90 -14.22 -3.99
C TYR A 201 19.31 -12.77 -4.28
N ASP A 202 18.98 -12.25 -5.46
CA ASP A 202 19.30 -10.88 -5.87
C ASP A 202 18.13 -9.91 -5.75
N ALA A 203 16.95 -10.39 -5.37
CA ALA A 203 15.77 -9.55 -5.16
C ALA A 203 15.88 -8.77 -3.84
N ALA A 204 15.96 -7.44 -3.95
CA ALA A 204 15.87 -6.52 -2.82
C ALA A 204 14.40 -6.33 -2.44
N GLY A 205 14.14 -6.09 -1.15
CA GLY A 205 12.82 -5.82 -0.61
C GLY A 205 12.75 -4.50 0.13
N ARG A 206 11.63 -3.79 -0.04
CA ARG A 206 11.25 -2.59 0.72
C ARG A 206 9.82 -2.79 1.18
N ILE A 207 9.61 -2.82 2.48
CA ILE A 207 8.27 -2.96 3.05
C ILE A 207 7.87 -1.64 3.68
N ALA A 208 6.84 -1.02 3.12
CA ALA A 208 6.15 0.12 3.69
C ALA A 208 4.91 -0.38 4.44
N ALA A 209 4.66 0.14 5.64
CA ALA A 209 3.52 -0.27 6.45
C ALA A 209 2.80 0.92 7.07
N VAL A 210 1.47 0.80 7.21
CA VAL A 210 0.61 1.76 7.90
C VAL A 210 -0.44 1.02 8.72
N ALA A 211 -0.91 1.60 9.82
CA ALA A 211 -2.12 1.16 10.52
C ALA A 211 -3.23 2.19 10.33
N LEU A 212 -4.32 1.79 9.69
CA LEU A 212 -5.51 2.63 9.49
C LEU A 212 -6.39 2.62 10.73
N MET A 213 -6.80 3.80 11.19
CA MET A 213 -7.70 3.95 12.32
C MET A 213 -9.15 3.70 11.92
N ALA A 214 -9.84 2.85 12.65
CA ALA A 214 -11.27 2.66 12.47
C ALA A 214 -12.05 3.92 12.86
N GLU A 215 -13.12 4.20 12.12
CA GLU A 215 -14.11 5.21 12.50
C GLU A 215 -14.66 4.85 13.89
N PRO A 216 -14.70 5.79 14.85
CA PRO A 216 -15.34 5.55 16.13
C PRO A 216 -16.78 5.03 15.91
N ALA A 217 -17.23 4.07 16.72
CA ALA A 217 -18.64 3.77 16.73
C ALA A 217 -19.36 5.05 17.19
N VAL A 218 -20.22 5.62 16.33
CA VAL A 218 -21.09 6.72 16.75
C VAL A 218 -21.88 6.19 17.94
N ALA A 219 -21.69 6.76 19.13
CA ALA A 219 -22.55 6.46 20.26
C ALA A 219 -23.97 6.73 19.78
N ALA A 220 -24.77 5.67 19.62
CA ALA A 220 -26.16 5.81 19.21
C ALA A 220 -26.79 6.78 20.20
N ARG A 221 -27.09 8.01 19.76
CA ARG A 221 -27.88 8.93 20.55
C ARG A 221 -29.22 8.23 20.69
N ARG A 222 -29.46 7.61 21.86
CA ARG A 222 -30.79 7.14 22.21
C ARG A 222 -31.68 8.36 22.05
N PHE A 223 -32.59 8.30 21.09
CA PHE A 223 -33.68 9.26 21.02
C PHE A 223 -34.39 9.13 22.36
N GLN A 224 -34.12 10.05 23.30
CA GLN A 224 -35.00 10.23 24.44
C GLN A 224 -36.28 10.80 23.83
N GLY A 225 -37.28 9.92 23.69
CA GLY A 225 -38.57 10.27 23.13
C GLY A 225 -39.08 11.55 23.78
N TRP A 226 -39.61 12.44 22.95
CA TRP A 226 -40.30 13.63 23.39
C TRP A 226 -41.35 13.23 24.42
N GLY A 227 -41.18 13.68 25.66
CA GLY A 227 -42.15 13.45 26.71
C GLY A 227 -43.50 13.98 26.24
N VAL A 228 -44.49 13.09 26.16
CA VAL A 228 -45.88 13.46 25.95
C VAL A 228 -46.29 14.27 27.18
N PRO A 229 -46.80 15.51 27.03
CA PRO A 229 -47.35 16.24 28.16
C PRO A 229 -48.57 15.47 28.65
N VAL A 230 -48.56 15.08 29.92
CA VAL A 230 -49.77 14.61 30.59
C VAL A 230 -50.61 15.85 30.87
N TYR A 231 -51.76 15.95 30.21
CA TYR A 231 -52.79 16.94 30.49
C TYR A 231 -53.52 16.61 31.80
#